data_AF-A0A9E6S791-F1
#
_entry.id   AF-A0A9E6S791-F1
#
_cell.length_a   1.000
_cell.length_b   1.000
_cell.length_c   1.000
_cell.angle_alpha   90.00
_cell.angle_beta   90.00
_cell.angle_gamma   90.00
#
_symmetry.space_group_name_H-M   'P 1'
#
loop_
_entity.id
_entity.type
_entity.pdbx_description
1 polymer ?
#
loop_
_entity_poly.entity_id
_entity_poly.type
_entity_poly.pdbx_seq_one_letter_code
_entity_poly.pdbx_strand_id
1 'polypeptide(L)' 'MQVNELTIEQLKDLIRETVRETIEELLTDPDTNQTIKDNFKQELLAIRKRRETGVRGISTAEVMQRLGLENR' A
#
# COMPACT_ATOMS: atom_id res chain seq x y z
N MET A 1 -13.74 27.67 7.40
CA MET A 1 -14.59 27.90 6.22
C MET A 1 -15.72 26.89 6.29
N GLN A 2 -16.96 27.30 6.52
CA GLN A 2 -18.09 26.37 6.46
C GLN A 2 -18.60 26.28 5.03
N VAL A 3 -18.95 25.06 4.58
CA VAL A 3 -19.34 24.81 3.17
C VAL A 3 -20.62 25.57 2.79
N ASN A 4 -21.53 25.79 3.76
CA ASN A 4 -22.78 26.52 3.59
C ASN A 4 -22.58 28.04 3.41
N GLU A 5 -21.39 28.58 3.65
CA GLU A 5 -21.07 30.00 3.50
C GLU A 5 -20.44 30.32 2.13
N LEU A 6 -20.22 29.31 1.29
CA LEU A 6 -19.59 29.48 -0.03
C LEU A 6 -20.56 30.08 -1.03
N THR A 7 -20.09 31.06 -1.78
CA THR A 7 -20.74 31.44 -3.04
C THR A 7 -20.64 30.29 -4.04
N ILE A 8 -21.50 30.32 -5.07
CA ILE A 8 -21.50 29.32 -6.13
C ILE A 8 -20.13 29.18 -6.80
N GLU A 9 -19.43 30.30 -7.02
CA GLU A 9 -18.11 30.30 -7.65
C GLU A 9 -17.05 29.67 -6.73
N GLN A 10 -17.06 30.02 -5.44
CA GLN A 10 -16.14 29.41 -4.47
C GLN A 10 -16.36 27.90 -4.33
N LEU A 11 -17.61 27.43 -4.43
CA LEU A 11 -17.91 26.00 -4.42
C LEU A 11 -17.40 25.29 -5.69
N LYS A 12 -17.56 25.92 -6.86
CA LYS A 12 -17.01 25.38 -8.12
C LYS A 12 -15.48 25.30 -8.08
N ASP A 13 -14.83 26.32 -7.55
CA ASP A 13 -13.38 26.37 -7.42
C ASP A 13 -12.89 25.27 -6.47
N LEU A 14 -13.54 25.09 -5.32
CA LEU A 14 -13.24 24.01 -4.38
C LEU A 14 -13.36 22.63 -5.05
N ILE A 15 -14.46 22.37 -5.77
CA ILE A 15 -14.67 21.10 -6.48
C ILE A 15 -13.57 20.88 -7.52
N ARG A 16 -13.28 21.90 -8.34
CA ARG A 16 -12.27 21.80 -9.39
C ARG A 16 -10.89 21.50 -8.80
N GLU A 17 -10.55 22.14 -7.69
CA GLU A 17 -9.28 21.92 -7.01
C GLU A 17 -9.17 20.51 -6.43
N THR A 18 -10.19 20.07 -5.69
CA THR A 18 -10.22 18.70 -5.14
C THR A 18 -10.12 17.64 -6.24
N VAL A 19 -10.80 17.84 -7.37
CA VAL A 19 -10.69 16.92 -8.52
C VAL A 19 -9.29 16.94 -9.11
N ARG A 20 -8.65 18.10 -9.26
CA ARG A 20 -7.26 18.23 -9.73
C ARG A 20 -6.30 17.48 -8.83
N GLU A 21 -6.38 17.70 -7.51
CA GLU A 21 -5.55 17.02 -6.51
C GLU A 21 -5.74 15.49 -6.57
N THR A 22 -7.00 15.03 -6.61
CA THR A 22 -7.31 13.60 -6.70
C THR A 22 -6.73 12.97 -7.96
N ILE A 23 -6.80 13.67 -9.10
CA ILE A 23 -6.22 13.19 -10.37
C ILE A 23 -4.69 13.16 -10.28
N GLU A 24 -4.06 14.17 -9.71
CA GLU A 24 -2.60 14.19 -9.52
C GLU A 24 -2.12 13.01 -8.67
N GLU A 25 -2.79 12.75 -7.55
CA GLU A 25 -2.51 11.59 -6.68
C GLU A 25 -2.70 10.25 -7.41
N LEU A 26 -3.74 10.12 -8.23
CA LEU A 26 -4.02 8.91 -9.01
C LEU A 26 -3.03 8.69 -10.16
N LEU A 27 -2.55 9.76 -10.79
CA LEU A 27 -1.66 9.68 -11.95
C LEU A 27 -0.21 9.45 -11.57
N THR A 28 0.19 9.80 -10.34
CA THR A 28 1.54 9.51 -9.84
C THR A 28 1.52 8.18 -9.10
N ASP A 29 2.00 7.10 -9.73
CA ASP A 29 2.39 5.92 -8.97
C ASP A 29 3.69 6.28 -8.19
N PRO A 30 3.64 6.38 -6.84
CA PRO A 30 4.81 6.73 -6.05
C PRO A 30 5.94 5.69 -6.20
N ASP A 31 5.61 4.48 -6.62
CA ASP A 31 6.54 3.39 -6.88
C ASP A 31 7.01 3.32 -8.34
N THR A 32 6.66 4.31 -9.18
CA THR A 32 7.15 4.42 -10.56
C THR A 32 8.68 4.39 -10.58
N ASN A 33 9.26 3.48 -11.37
CA ASN A 33 10.70 3.22 -11.46
C ASN A 33 11.37 2.64 -10.20
N GLN A 34 10.62 2.31 -9.16
CA GLN A 34 11.16 1.58 -8.02
C GLN A 34 11.25 0.08 -8.34
N THR A 35 12.28 -0.56 -7.80
CA THR A 35 12.47 -2.01 -7.91
C THR A 35 12.35 -2.65 -6.54
N ILE A 36 11.74 -3.83 -6.49
CA ILE A 36 11.69 -4.64 -5.26
C ILE A 36 13.13 -4.98 -4.84
N LYS A 37 13.45 -4.76 -3.55
CA LYS A 37 14.73 -5.18 -2.97
C LYS A 37 14.97 -6.68 -3.19
N ASP A 38 16.19 -7.06 -3.57
CA ASP A 38 16.49 -8.43 -3.95
C ASP A 38 16.13 -9.46 -2.87
N ASN A 39 16.41 -9.15 -1.60
CA ASN A 39 16.06 -10.01 -0.47
C ASN A 39 14.53 -10.26 -0.39
N PHE A 40 13.72 -9.23 -0.58
CA PHE A 40 12.27 -9.32 -0.56
C PHE A 40 11.74 -10.09 -1.78
N LYS A 41 12.33 -9.88 -2.96
CA LYS A 41 12.01 -10.65 -4.17
C LYS A 41 12.25 -12.14 -3.96
N GLN A 42 13.39 -12.52 -3.36
CA GLN A 42 13.68 -13.93 -3.07
C GLN A 42 12.69 -14.54 -2.07
N GLU A 43 12.28 -13.79 -1.06
CA GLU A 43 11.26 -14.25 -0.10
C GLU A 43 9.90 -14.48 -0.79
N LEU A 44 9.48 -13.57 -1.66
CA LEU A 44 8.24 -13.71 -2.45
C LEU A 44 8.28 -14.93 -3.36
N LEU A 45 9.40 -15.20 -4.02
CA LEU A 45 9.60 -16.41 -4.83
C LEU A 45 9.52 -17.68 -3.98
N ALA A 46 10.11 -17.68 -2.78
CA ALA A 46 10.02 -18.81 -1.85
C ALA A 46 8.59 -19.04 -1.34
N ILE A 47 7.83 -17.97 -1.05
CA ILE A 47 6.41 -18.06 -0.69
C ILE A 47 5.60 -18.64 -1.84
N ARG A 48 5.83 -18.17 -3.08
CA ARG A 48 5.14 -18.67 -4.27
C ARG A 48 5.38 -20.16 -4.46
N LYS A 49 6.64 -20.61 -4.40
CA LYS A 49 7.00 -22.03 -4.53
C LYS A 49 6.30 -22.91 -3.47
N ARG A 50 6.26 -22.44 -2.22
CA ARG A 50 5.54 -23.15 -1.13
C ARG A 50 4.05 -23.30 -1.42
N ARG A 51 3.40 -22.24 -1.90
CA ARG A 51 1.98 -22.27 -2.28
C ARG A 51 1.71 -23.21 -3.45
N GLU A 52 2.57 -23.23 -4.46
CA GLU A 52 2.48 -24.15 -5.59
C GLU A 52 2.60 -25.62 -5.15
N THR A 53 3.40 -25.90 -4.10
CA THR A 53 3.49 -27.24 -3.48
C THR A 53 2.35 -27.57 -2.50
N GLY A 54 1.33 -26.71 -2.39
CA GLY A 54 0.16 -26.93 -1.53
C GLY A 54 0.28 -26.42 -0.09
N VAL A 55 1.43 -25.88 0.29
CA VAL A 55 1.67 -25.31 1.63
C VAL A 55 1.19 -23.87 1.67
N ARG A 56 0.10 -23.61 2.43
CA ARG A 56 -0.59 -22.31 2.44
C ARG A 56 -0.01 -21.28 3.42
N GLY A 57 0.90 -21.67 4.31
CA GLY A 57 1.44 -20.78 5.34
C GLY A 57 2.61 -21.38 6.10
N ILE A 58 3.01 -20.67 7.16
CA ILE A 58 4.02 -21.10 8.13
C ILE A 58 3.37 -21.28 9.51
N SER A 59 3.99 -22.09 10.36
CA SER A 59 3.47 -22.31 11.72
C SER A 59 3.57 -21.05 12.58
N THR A 60 2.72 -20.93 13.61
CA THR A 60 2.83 -19.85 14.59
C THR A 60 4.21 -19.80 15.24
N ALA A 61 4.82 -20.96 15.51
CA ALA A 61 6.18 -21.03 16.06
C ALA A 61 7.21 -20.40 15.11
N GLU A 62 7.15 -20.73 13.82
CA GLU A 62 8.03 -20.14 12.80
C GLU A 62 7.79 -18.62 12.64
N VAL A 63 6.54 -18.15 12.78
CA VAL A 63 6.24 -16.71 12.79
C VAL A 63 6.88 -16.02 13.99
N MET A 64 6.74 -16.60 15.19
CA MET A 64 7.34 -16.04 16.40
C MET A 64 8.87 -15.97 16.28
N GLN A 65 9.50 -16.99 15.70
CA GLN A 65 10.92 -16.99 15.40
C GLN A 65 11.35 -15.84 14.49
N ARG A 66 10.68 -15.70 13.33
CA ARG A 66 11.00 -14.66 12.34
C ARG A 66 10.79 -13.24 12.88
N LEU A 67 9.84 -13.06 13.79
CA LEU A 67 9.53 -11.77 14.42
C LEU A 67 10.36 -11.50 15.70
N GLY A 68 11.19 -12.45 16.14
CA GLY A 68 11.98 -12.32 17.36
C GLY A 68 11.14 -12.32 18.65
N LEU A 69 9.98 -12.98 18.62
CA LEU A 69 9.01 -13.02 19.71
C LEU A 69 9.11 -14.29 20.58
N GLU A 70 10.15 -15.11 20.40
CA GLU A 70 10.30 -16.42 21.08
C GLU A 70 10.58 -16.33 22.59
N ASN A 71 10.91 -15.14 23.12
CA ASN A 71 11.32 -14.93 24.52
C ASN A 71 10.37 -14.02 25.32
N ARG A 72 9.06 -14.05 25.04
CA ARG A 72 8.04 -13.35 25.84
C ARG A 72 7.12 -14.32 26.56
#